data_AF-A0A5B1CNX9-F1
#
_entry.id   AF-A0A5B1CNX9-F1
#
_cell.length_a   1.000
_cell.length_b   1.000
_cell.length_c   1.000
_cell.angle_alpha   90.00
_cell.angle_beta   90.00
_cell.angle_gamma   90.00
#
_symmetry.space_group_name_H-M   'P 1'
#
loop_
_entity.id
_entity.type
_entity.pdbx_description
1 polymer ?
#
loop_
_entity_poly.entity_id
_entity_poly.type
_entity_poly.pdbx_seq_one_letter_code
_entity_poly.pdbx_strand_id
1 'polypeptide(L)' 'MPEYHDVLGDATRLPISDQLRLIDDLASSVPDDQPPHLSAEWLAEIQRRSDAIDDGSVQTESWSAIRERLFAKHGVRDVG' A
#
# COMPACT_ATOMS: atom_id res chain seq x y z
N MET A 1 26.55 -15.20 -1.01
CA MET A 1 25.30 -14.42 -0.95
C MET A 1 24.69 -14.70 0.41
N PRO A 2 24.24 -13.69 1.17
CA PRO A 2 23.53 -13.94 2.42
C PRO A 2 22.28 -14.77 2.12
N GLU A 3 21.97 -15.73 3.00
CA GLU A 3 20.75 -16.52 2.87
C GLU A 3 19.56 -15.68 3.34
N TYR A 4 18.34 -16.07 2.93
CA TYR A 4 17.12 -15.33 3.30
C TYR A 4 17.01 -15.06 4.80
N HIS A 5 17.36 -16.05 5.63
CA HIS A 5 17.30 -15.93 7.08
C HIS A 5 18.30 -14.91 7.65
N ASP A 6 19.47 -14.76 7.04
CA ASP A 6 20.46 -13.75 7.43
C ASP A 6 19.92 -12.35 7.13
N VAL A 7 19.37 -12.16 5.92
CA VAL A 7 18.79 -10.87 5.49
C VAL A 7 17.61 -10.46 6.37
N LEU A 8 16.69 -11.40 6.66
CA LEU A 8 15.56 -11.15 7.54
C LEU A 8 16.02 -10.86 8.97
N GLY A 9 17.02 -11.59 9.45
CA GLY A 9 17.61 -11.41 10.78
C GLY A 9 18.22 -10.01 10.94
N ASP A 10 18.94 -9.52 9.93
CA ASP A 10 19.51 -8.18 9.96
C ASP A 10 18.44 -7.09 9.83
N ALA A 11 17.46 -7.27 8.95
CA ALA A 11 16.34 -6.34 8.78
C ALA A 11 15.52 -6.17 10.08
N THR A 12 15.23 -7.27 10.80
CA THR A 12 14.44 -7.23 12.04
C THR A 12 15.17 -6.57 13.22
N ARG A 13 16.50 -6.40 13.14
CA ARG A 13 17.30 -5.68 14.15
C ARG A 13 17.38 -4.18 13.92
N LEU A 14 16.95 -3.68 12.75
CA LEU A 14 16.95 -2.25 12.47
C LEU A 14 15.97 -1.50 13.41
N PRO A 15 16.21 -0.21 13.69
CA PRO A 15 15.21 0.66 14.27
C PRO A 15 13.91 0.64 13.45
N ILE A 16 12.75 0.79 14.09
CA ILE A 16 11.44 0.73 13.42
C ILE A 16 11.34 1.71 12.24
N SER A 17 11.89 2.92 12.36
CA SER A 17 11.90 3.90 11.26
C SER A 17 12.67 3.39 10.04
N ASP A 18 13.76 2.66 10.26
CA ASP A 18 14.57 2.08 9.20
C ASP A 18 13.94 0.81 8.63
N GLN A 19 13.23 0.03 9.46
CA GLN A 19 12.43 -1.10 8.97
C GLN A 19 11.32 -0.62 8.02
N LEU A 20 10.59 0.42 8.40
CA LEU A 20 9.53 1.00 7.56
C LEU A 20 10.09 1.51 6.23
N ARG A 21 11.20 2.25 6.28
CA ARG A 21 11.90 2.71 5.07
C ARG A 21 12.37 1.54 4.19
N LEU A 22 12.93 0.48 4.79
CA LEU A 22 13.37 -0.70 4.06
C LEU A 22 12.20 -1.42 3.38
N ILE A 23 11.03 -1.51 4.03
CA ILE A 23 9.81 -2.08 3.44
C ILE A 23 9.41 -1.28 2.20
N ASP A 24 9.37 0.05 2.28
CA ASP A 24 9.00 0.92 1.17
C ASP A 24 9.99 0.81 -0.01
N ASP A 25 11.29 0.81 0.28
CA ASP A 25 12.35 0.67 -0.73
C ASP A 25 12.29 -0.71 -1.41
N LEU A 26 12.07 -1.77 -0.64
CA LEU A 26 11.93 -3.13 -1.19
C LEU A 26 10.68 -3.25 -2.05
N ALA A 27 9.53 -2.77 -1.58
CA ALA A 27 8.28 -2.78 -2.34
C ALA A 27 8.42 -2.04 -3.67
N SER A 28 9.09 -0.88 -3.67
CA SER A 28 9.32 -0.07 -4.88
C SER A 28 10.31 -0.71 -5.86
N SER A 29 11.14 -1.64 -5.40
CA SER A 29 12.12 -2.34 -6.23
C SER A 29 11.56 -3.55 -6.98
N VAL A 30 10.38 -4.04 -6.57
CA VAL A 30 9.73 -5.20 -7.20
C VAL A 30 9.04 -4.75 -8.49
N PRO A 31 9.31 -5.41 -9.64
CA PRO A 31 8.63 -5.11 -10.89
C PRO A 31 7.10 -5.28 -10.81
N ASP A 32 6.35 -4.41 -11.49
CA ASP A 32 4.87 -4.42 -11.51
C ASP A 32 4.27 -5.72 -12.08
N ASP A 33 5.03 -6.46 -12.89
CA ASP A 33 4.62 -7.74 -13.47
C ASP A 33 4.73 -8.93 -12.49
N GLN A 34 5.16 -8.67 -11.26
CA GLN A 34 5.24 -9.65 -10.17
C GLN A 34 4.32 -9.28 -9.01
N PRO A 35 2.99 -9.25 -9.23
CA PRO A 35 2.05 -8.92 -8.17
C PRO A 35 2.14 -9.95 -7.03
N PRO A 36 1.96 -9.51 -5.77
CA PRO A 36 1.96 -10.44 -4.65
C PRO A 36 0.82 -11.46 -4.80
N HIS A 37 1.04 -12.67 -4.31
CA HIS A 37 -0.03 -13.64 -4.17
C HIS A 37 -1.02 -13.17 -3.10
N LEU A 38 -2.23 -12.83 -3.52
CA LEU A 38 -3.31 -12.45 -2.60
C LEU A 38 -4.01 -13.71 -2.08
N SER A 39 -4.35 -13.69 -0.79
CA SER A 39 -5.22 -14.73 -0.21
C SER A 39 -6.60 -14.73 -0.86
N ALA A 40 -7.30 -15.85 -0.81
CA ALA A 40 -8.68 -15.96 -1.32
C ALA A 40 -9.63 -14.93 -0.67
N GLU A 41 -9.44 -14.63 0.61
CA GLU A 41 -10.24 -13.63 1.34
C GLU A 41 -10.06 -12.22 0.76
N TRP A 42 -8.82 -11.83 0.48
CA TRP A 42 -8.52 -10.55 -0.15
C TRP A 42 -9.04 -10.46 -1.59
N LEU A 43 -8.94 -11.54 -2.37
CA LEU A 43 -9.52 -11.59 -3.71
C LEU A 43 -11.06 -11.43 -3.68
N ALA A 44 -11.72 -12.10 -2.74
CA ALA A 44 -13.17 -11.99 -2.56
C ALA A 44 -13.59 -10.58 -2.15
N GLU A 45 -12.84 -9.93 -1.26
CA GLU A 45 -13.13 -8.55 -0.83
C GLU A 45 -12.88 -7.54 -1.96
N ILE A 46 -11.82 -7.71 -2.76
CA ILE A 46 -11.58 -6.87 -3.94
C ILE A 46 -12.75 -7.00 -4.91
N GLN A 47 -13.17 -8.23 -5.24
CA GLN A 47 -14.31 -8.44 -6.13
C GLN A 47 -15.58 -7.78 -5.60
N ARG A 48 -15.92 -8.01 -4.32
CA ARG A 48 -17.10 -7.41 -3.68
C ARG A 48 -17.09 -5.88 -3.75
N ARG A 49 -15.92 -5.24 -3.56
CA ARG A 49 -15.80 -3.78 -3.63
C ARG A 49 -15.89 -3.26 -5.06
N SER A 50 -15.29 -3.96 -6.02
CA SER A 50 -15.41 -3.63 -7.43
C SER A 50 -16.87 -3.70 -7.87
N ASP A 51 -17.57 -4.79 -7.55
CA ASP A 51 -18.98 -4.97 -7.88
C ASP A 51 -19.84 -3.85 -7.29
N ALA A 52 -19.59 -3.47 -6.02
CA ALA A 52 -20.33 -2.39 -5.36
C ALA A 52 -20.12 -1.00 -5.99
N ILE A 53 -18.96 -0.77 -6.60
CA ILE A 53 -18.66 0.44 -7.37
C ILE A 53 -19.37 0.37 -8.72
N ASP A 54 -19.26 -0.76 -9.41
CA ASP A 54 -19.82 -0.96 -10.75
C ASP A 54 -21.36 -0.93 -10.76
N ASP A 55 -22.00 -1.47 -9.73
CA ASP A 55 -23.46 -1.47 -9.57
C ASP A 55 -24.01 -0.19 -8.91
N GLY A 56 -23.12 0.72 -8.46
CA GLY A 56 -23.49 1.98 -7.82
C GLY A 56 -24.09 1.85 -6.42
N SER A 57 -23.95 0.69 -5.76
CA SER A 57 -24.43 0.46 -4.41
C SER A 57 -23.59 1.15 -3.33
N VAL A 58 -22.38 1.61 -3.66
CA VAL A 58 -21.53 2.41 -2.78
C VAL A 58 -21.41 3.86 -3.24
N GLN A 59 -21.41 4.79 -2.27
CA GLN A 59 -21.06 6.18 -2.54
C GLN A 59 -19.55 6.31 -2.69
N THR A 60 -19.11 6.82 -3.83
CA THR A 60 -17.70 7.10 -4.10
C THR A 60 -17.41 8.60 -3.95
N GLU A 61 -16.17 8.93 -3.61
CA GLU A 61 -15.65 10.30 -3.55
C GLU A 61 -14.42 10.37 -4.46
N SER A 62 -14.18 11.52 -5.10
CA SER A 62 -12.99 11.66 -5.93
C SER A 62 -11.72 11.61 -5.07
N TRP A 63 -10.69 10.94 -5.58
CA TRP A 63 -9.40 10.87 -4.89
C TRP A 63 -8.79 12.26 -4.64
N SER A 64 -8.99 13.20 -5.57
CA SER A 64 -8.55 14.59 -5.42
C SER A 64 -9.18 15.29 -4.21
N ALA A 65 -10.49 15.09 -3.97
CA ALA A 65 -11.16 15.67 -2.81
C ALA A 65 -10.66 15.07 -1.49
N ILE A 66 -10.39 13.75 -1.48
CA ILE A 66 -9.80 13.09 -0.31
C ILE A 66 -8.39 13.64 -0.03
N ARG A 67 -7.56 13.78 -1.05
CA ARG A 67 -6.21 14.35 -0.91
C ARG A 67 -6.25 15.78 -0.41
N GLU A 68 -7.05 16.65 -1.01
CA GLU A 68 -7.17 18.04 -0.58
C GLU A 68 -7.53 18.12 0.91
N ARG A 69 -8.50 17.32 1.37
CA ARG A 69 -8.89 17.23 2.78
C ARG A 69 -7.77 16.73 3.69
N LEU A 70 -6.99 15.73 3.25
CA LEU A 70 -5.86 15.20 4.02
C LEU A 70 -4.74 16.24 4.16
N PHE A 71 -4.35 16.87 3.07
CA PHE A 71 -3.30 17.89 3.06
C PHE A 71 -3.69 19.11 3.89
N ALA A 72 -4.92 19.61 3.71
CA ALA A 72 -5.47 20.72 4.49
C ALA A 72 -5.46 20.41 6.00
N LYS A 73 -5.83 19.18 6.40
CA LYS A 73 -5.81 18.75 7.81
C LYS A 73 -4.41 18.83 8.44
N HIS A 74 -3.36 18.63 7.65
CA HIS A 74 -1.96 18.68 8.10
C HIS A 74 -1.26 20.01 7.79
N GLY A 75 -1.99 21.02 7.31
CA GLY A 75 -1.44 22.34 7.01
C GLY A 75 -0.51 22.37 5.79
N VAL A 76 -0.61 21.37 4.91
CA VAL A 76 0.18 21.26 3.68
C VAL A 76 -0.74 21.48 2.48
N ARG A 77 -0.21 21.90 1.33
CA ARG A 77 -0.97 21.97 0.07
C ARG A 77 -0.74 20.71 -0.75
N ASP A 78 -1.81 20.23 -1.36
CA ASP A 78 -1.71 19.22 -2.41
C ASP A 78 -0.99 19.82 -3.63
N VAL A 79 0.06 19.15 -4.12
CA VAL A 79 0.90 19.60 -5.25
C VAL A 79 0.70 18.79 -6.52
N GLY A 80 -0.29 17.88 -6.56
CA GLY A 80 -0.57 17.04 -7.73
C GLY A 80 0.05 15.68 -7.59
#